data_AF-A0A0B2RBT5-F1
#
_entry.id   AF-A0A0B2RBT5-F1
#
_cell.length_a   1.000
_cell.length_b   1.000
_cell.length_c   1.000
_cell.angle_alpha   90.00
_cell.angle_beta   90.00
_cell.angle_gamma   90.00
#
_symmetry.space_group_name_H-M   'P 1'
#
loop_
_entity.id
_entity.type
_entity.pdbx_description
1 polymer ?
#
loop_
_entity_poly.entity_id
_entity_poly.type
_entity_poly.pdbx_seq_one_letter_code
_entity_poly.pdbx_strand_id
1 'polypeptide(L)'
;MSGQRNFRTSKFTESEINDLMLRLQALLPQLNQTRNSRASESLMKIMKETCSHINRLQNEVKDLGERLAELIDSVDLSDIDEECLTRLLQQ
;
A
#
# COMPACT_ATOMS: atom_id res chain seq x y z
N MET A 1 7.43 -4.84 -44.71
CA MET A 1 8.28 -4.10 -43.77
C MET A 1 7.94 -4.57 -42.36
N SER A 2 8.71 -5.53 -41.82
CA SER A 2 8.45 -6.08 -40.49
C SER A 2 9.16 -5.22 -39.46
N GLY A 3 8.40 -4.31 -38.83
CA GLY A 3 8.86 -3.49 -37.72
C GLY A 3 9.06 -4.36 -36.48
N GLN A 4 10.30 -4.81 -36.28
CA GLN A 4 10.73 -5.48 -35.08
C GLN A 4 10.59 -4.48 -33.92
N ARG A 5 9.54 -4.63 -33.12
CA ARG A 5 9.34 -3.90 -31.87
C ARG A 5 10.48 -4.29 -30.93
N ASN A 6 11.58 -3.53 -30.99
CA ASN A 6 12.60 -3.52 -29.96
C ASN A 6 11.93 -3.00 -28.68
N PHE A 7 11.32 -3.91 -27.92
CA PHE A 7 11.12 -3.69 -26.49
C PHE A 7 12.52 -3.58 -25.90
N ARG A 8 13.03 -2.35 -25.85
CA ARG A 8 14.16 -1.99 -25.01
C ARG A 8 13.74 -2.34 -23.59
N THR A 9 14.09 -3.54 -23.15
CA THR A 9 14.17 -3.85 -21.74
C THR A 9 15.26 -2.92 -21.21
N SER A 10 14.85 -1.76 -20.70
CA SER A 10 15.73 -0.86 -19.98
C SER A 10 16.29 -1.70 -18.83
N LYS A 11 17.56 -2.10 -18.94
CA LYS A 11 18.23 -2.85 -17.89
C LYS A 11 18.34 -1.89 -16.73
N PHE A 12 17.48 -2.05 -15.73
CA PHE A 12 17.60 -1.32 -14.48
C PHE A 12 19.03 -1.47 -13.96
N THR A 13 19.65 -0.35 -13.63
CA THR A 13 20.96 -0.35 -13.00
C THR A 13 20.83 -0.85 -11.57
N GLU A 14 21.91 -1.44 -11.04
CA GLU A 14 21.94 -1.91 -9.65
C GLU A 14 21.66 -0.77 -8.65
N SER A 15 22.07 0.46 -8.99
CA SER A 15 21.75 1.66 -8.19
C SER A 15 20.24 1.96 -8.16
N GLU A 16 19.54 1.85 -9.29
CA GLU A 16 18.09 2.08 -9.36
C GLU A 16 17.33 1.00 -8.58
N ILE A 17 17.79 -0.25 -8.63
CA ILE A 17 17.20 -1.35 -7.86
C ILE A 17 17.39 -1.11 -6.36
N ASN A 18 18.58 -0.68 -5.93
CA ASN A 18 18.86 -0.38 -4.53
C ASN A 18 18.06 0.83 -4.01
N ASP A 19 17.94 1.90 -4.81
CA ASP A 19 17.11 3.06 -4.42
C ASP A 19 15.64 2.67 -4.27
N LEU A 20 15.12 1.86 -5.20
CA LEU A 20 13.75 1.32 -5.09
C LEU A 20 13.59 0.46 -3.83
N MET A 21 14.55 -0.42 -3.52
CA MET A 21 14.52 -1.25 -2.31
C MET A 21 14.46 -0.39 -1.04
N LEU A 22 15.28 0.66 -0.95
CA LEU A 22 15.29 1.56 0.22
C LEU A 22 13.96 2.29 0.40
N ARG A 23 13.35 2.76 -0.70
CA ARG A 23 12.02 3.39 -0.67
C ARG A 23 10.93 2.42 -0.23
N LEU A 24 10.94 1.20 -0.77
CA LEU A 24 9.98 0.16 -0.38
C LEU A 24 10.11 -0.20 1.10
N GLN A 25 11.34 -0.38 1.59
CA GLN A 25 11.55 -0.65 3.03
C GLN A 25 11.00 0.45 3.93
N ALA A 26 11.21 1.73 3.57
CA ALA A 26 10.72 2.85 4.36
C ALA A 26 9.18 2.88 4.47
N LEU A 27 8.49 2.41 3.44
CA LEU A 27 7.03 2.33 3.39
C LEU A 27 6.45 1.11 4.11
N LEU A 28 7.29 0.12 4.49
CA LEU A 28 6.80 -1.11 5.11
C LEU A 28 6.85 -1.03 6.63
N PRO A 29 5.69 -1.00 7.32
CA PRO A 29 5.63 -0.87 8.77
C PRO A 29 6.32 -2.03 9.50
N GLN A 30 6.26 -3.24 8.93
CA GLN A 30 6.88 -4.45 9.50
C GLN A 30 8.41 -4.42 9.43
N LEU A 31 8.97 -3.79 8.39
CA LEU A 31 10.43 -3.68 8.22
C LEU A 31 11.02 -2.52 9.03
N ASN A 32 10.21 -1.50 9.31
CA ASN A 32 10.58 -0.43 10.23
C ASN A 32 10.72 -0.92 11.68
N GLN A 33 9.97 -1.95 12.10
CA GLN A 33 10.10 -2.58 13.43
C GLN A 33 11.35 -3.47 13.56
N THR A 34 11.76 -4.14 12.48
CA THR A 34 12.94 -5.01 12.46
C THR A 34 14.24 -4.27 12.17
N ARG A 35 14.23 -2.93 12.02
CA ARG A 35 15.40 -2.07 11.72
C ARG A 35 16.59 -2.24 12.67
N ASN A 36 16.41 -2.90 13.82
CA ASN A 36 17.49 -3.27 14.73
C ASN A 36 18.28 -4.53 14.31
N SER A 37 17.76 -5.37 13.41
CA SER A 37 18.52 -6.45 12.77
C SER A 37 18.92 -6.00 11.36
N ARG A 38 20.14 -5.46 11.24
CA ARG A 38 20.79 -5.04 9.98
C ARG A 38 21.15 -6.22 9.05
N ALA A 39 20.29 -7.22 8.92
CA ALA A 39 20.47 -8.27 7.94
C ALA A 39 19.92 -7.76 6.61
N SER A 40 20.76 -7.72 5.58
CA SER A 40 20.38 -7.42 4.20
C SER A 40 19.19 -8.28 3.79
N GLU A 41 17.99 -7.75 3.91
CA GLU A 41 16.81 -8.47 3.47
C GLU A 41 16.86 -8.62 1.96
N SER A 42 16.64 -9.84 1.47
CA SER A 42 16.69 -10.11 0.04
C SER A 42 15.62 -9.28 -0.68
N LEU A 43 15.91 -8.85 -1.91
CA LEU A 43 14.96 -8.16 -2.78
C LEU A 43 13.61 -8.92 -2.85
N MET A 44 13.67 -10.25 -2.92
CA MET A 44 12.49 -11.11 -2.93
C MET A 44 11.63 -10.95 -1.66
N LYS A 45 12.26 -10.82 -0.48
CA LYS A 45 11.54 -10.63 0.79
C LYS A 45 10.86 -9.25 0.82
N ILE A 46 11.58 -8.19 0.43
CA ILE A 46 11.03 -6.83 0.36
C ILE A 46 9.85 -6.78 -0.61
N MET A 47 9.98 -7.37 -1.79
CA MET A 47 8.89 -7.41 -2.78
C MET A 47 7.68 -8.19 -2.25
N LYS A 48 7.91 -9.36 -1.62
CA LYS A 48 6.83 -10.15 -1.02
C LYS A 48 6.10 -9.35 0.06
N GLU A 49 6.84 -8.72 0.96
CA GLU A 49 6.30 -7.91 2.04
C GLU A 49 5.55 -6.69 1.49
N THR A 50 6.08 -6.06 0.44
CA THR A 50 5.41 -4.96 -0.29
C THR A 50 4.06 -5.41 -0.83
N CYS A 51 4.02 -6.52 -1.56
CA CYS A 51 2.77 -7.05 -2.12
C CYS A 51 1.77 -7.43 -1.02
N SER A 52 2.24 -8.05 0.06
CA SER A 52 1.40 -8.37 1.22
C SER A 52 0.84 -7.12 1.90
N HIS A 53 1.64 -6.07 2.05
CA HIS A 53 1.20 -4.81 2.64
C HIS A 53 0.14 -4.11 1.77
N ILE A 54 0.36 -4.04 0.45
CA ILE A 54 -0.62 -3.51 -0.50
C ILE A 54 -1.96 -4.26 -0.38
N ASN A 55 -1.92 -5.60 -0.33
CA ASN A 55 -3.12 -6.41 -0.21
C ASN A 55 -3.87 -6.15 1.12
N ARG A 56 -3.14 -5.95 2.23
CA ARG A 56 -3.74 -5.59 3.52
C ARG A 56 -4.42 -4.21 3.44
N LEU A 57 -3.74 -3.20 2.91
CA LEU A 57 -4.31 -1.87 2.72
C LEU A 57 -5.56 -1.89 1.84
N GLN A 58 -5.55 -2.65 0.74
CA GLN A 58 -6.73 -2.81 -0.12
C GLN A 58 -7.91 -3.41 0.63
N ASN A 59 -7.67 -4.42 1.48
CA ASN A 59 -8.72 -5.01 2.30
C ASN A 59 -9.23 -4.06 3.39
N GLU A 60 -8.34 -3.31 4.04
CA GLU A 60 -8.72 -2.29 5.04
C GLU A 60 -9.58 -1.19 4.40
N VAL A 61 -9.19 -0.68 3.23
CA VAL A 61 -9.99 0.31 2.48
C VAL A 61 -11.35 -0.27 2.09
N LYS A 62 -11.41 -1.54 1.68
CA LYS A 62 -12.67 -2.21 1.33
C LYS A 62 -13.58 -2.35 2.55
N ASP A 63 -13.07 -2.88 3.66
CA ASP A 63 -13.82 -3.10 4.90
C ASP A 63 -14.36 -1.77 5.47
N LEU A 64 -13.52 -0.73 5.49
CA LEU A 64 -13.92 0.62 5.87
C LEU A 64 -15.01 1.16 4.94
N GLY A 65 -14.91 0.92 3.64
CA GLY A 65 -15.91 1.32 2.67
C GLY A 65 -17.27 0.63 2.89
N GLU A 66 -17.26 -0.68 3.13
CA GLU A 66 -18.47 -1.46 3.43
C GLU A 66 -19.12 -0.99 4.74
N ARG A 67 -18.33 -0.83 5.81
CA ARG A 67 -18.82 -0.32 7.10
C ARG A 67 -19.40 1.09 6.97
N LEU A 68 -18.75 1.98 6.21
CA LEU A 68 -19.26 3.33 5.99
C LEU A 68 -20.58 3.31 5.22
N ALA A 69 -20.71 2.45 4.20
CA ALA A 69 -21.95 2.29 3.45
C ALA A 69 -23.10 1.79 4.35
N GLU A 70 -22.84 0.75 5.17
CA GLU A 70 -23.81 0.23 6.14
C GLU A 70 -24.23 1.30 7.16
N LEU A 71 -23.28 2.10 7.65
CA LEU A 71 -23.54 3.17 8.59
C LEU A 71 -24.41 4.27 7.97
N ILE A 72 -24.11 4.70 6.75
CA ILE A 72 -24.89 5.68 6.00
C ILE A 72 -26.32 5.17 5.75
N ASP A 73 -26.49 3.88 5.41
CA ASP A 73 -27.81 3.28 5.21
C ASP A 73 -28.59 3.11 6.53
N SER A 74 -27.89 2.98 7.66
CA SER A 74 -28.51 2.82 8.99
C SER A 74 -28.99 4.13 9.62
N VAL A 75 -28.43 5.26 9.19
CA VAL A 75 -28.75 6.59 9.72
C VAL A 75 -29.71 7.28 8.76
N ASP A 76 -30.83 7.79 9.28
CA ASP A 76 -31.70 8.67 8.51
C ASP A 76 -30.89 9.93 8.13
N LEU A 77 -30.49 10.02 6.86
CA LEU A 77 -29.54 11.00 6.31
C LEU A 77 -29.98 12.47 6.47
N SER A 78 -31.13 12.69 7.07
CA SER A 78 -31.69 13.99 7.41
C SER A 78 -30.96 14.69 8.58
N ASP A 79 -30.14 13.97 9.38
CA ASP A 79 -29.52 14.48 10.63
C ASP A 79 -27.97 14.32 10.70
N ILE A 80 -27.29 13.96 9.60
CA ILE A 80 -25.83 13.76 9.60
C ILE A 80 -25.09 15.06 9.28
N ASP A 81 -24.49 15.66 10.29
CA ASP A 81 -23.53 16.77 10.15
C ASP A 81 -22.06 16.29 10.10
N GLU A 82 -21.18 17.17 9.58
CA GLU A 82 -19.75 16.94 9.35
C GLU A 82 -18.98 16.40 10.59
N GLU A 83 -19.39 16.83 11.80
CA GLU A 83 -18.79 16.38 13.06
C GLU A 83 -19.05 14.89 13.34
N CYS A 84 -20.22 14.38 12.95
CA CYS A 84 -20.57 12.98 13.13
C CYS A 84 -19.70 12.09 12.22
N LEU A 85 -19.54 12.49 10.97
CA LEU A 85 -18.74 11.78 9.97
C LEU A 85 -17.25 11.77 10.34
N THR A 86 -16.74 12.88 10.89
CA THR A 86 -15.34 12.99 11.35
C THR A 86 -15.06 12.08 12.56
N ARG A 87 -15.98 12.01 13.53
CA ARG A 87 -15.88 11.10 14.68
C ARG A 87 -15.89 9.62 14.27
N LEU A 88 -16.68 9.27 13.26
CA LEU A 88 -16.81 7.91 12.76
C LEU A 88 -15.55 7.39 12.08
N LEU A 89 -14.84 8.24 11.34
CA LEU A 89 -13.61 7.86 10.61
C LEU A 89 -12.35 7.84 11.50
N GLN A 90 -12.41 8.37 12.72
CA GLN A 90 -11.27 8.44 13.64
C GLN A 90 -11.21 7.28 14.66
N GLN A 91 -12.11 6.29 14.58
CA GLN A 91 -12.10 5.09 15.42
C GLN A 91 -11.41 3.90 14.74
#